data_AF-A0A7J3JFM3-F1
#
_entry.id   AF-A0A7J3JFM3-F1
#
_cell.length_a   1.000
_cell.length_b   1.000
_cell.length_c   1.000
_cell.angle_alpha   90.00
_cell.angle_beta   90.00
_cell.angle_gamma   90.00
#
_symmetry.space_group_name_H-M   'P 1'
#
loop_
_entity.id
_entity.type
_entity.pdbx_description
1 polymer ?
#
loop_
_entity_poly.entity_id
_entity_poly.type
_entity_poly.pdbx_seq_one_letter_code
_entity_poly.pdbx_strand_id
1 'polypeptide(L)'
;MVKQTSDKPYGFGNTNRRFPHAKRHRGRIAKDRFAYDQAQLGNDCQKLFEGGDFLVQKRDFFGGPVGEPTVFEVKTGNSPVTDADQRRKRQLKGRYRVVRY
;
A
#
# COMPACT_ATOMS: atom_id res chain seq x y z
N MET A 1 1.60 -16.24 46.43
CA MET A 1 1.97 -15.55 45.18
C MET A 1 1.74 -16.52 44.03
N VAL A 2 0.60 -16.41 43.34
CA VAL A 2 0.14 -17.40 42.35
C VAL A 2 0.85 -17.16 41.02
N LYS A 3 1.64 -18.15 40.56
CA LYS A 3 2.22 -18.14 39.21
C LYS A 3 1.08 -18.25 38.20
N GLN A 4 0.85 -17.19 37.43
CA GLN A 4 -0.05 -17.22 36.29
C GLN A 4 0.61 -18.07 35.19
N THR A 5 0.29 -19.36 35.16
CA THR A 5 0.52 -20.22 34.01
C THR A 5 -0.40 -19.75 32.89
N SER A 6 0.20 -19.29 31.79
CA SER A 6 -0.53 -18.98 30.57
C SER A 6 -0.90 -20.28 29.86
N ASP A 7 -1.85 -21.02 30.43
CA ASP A 7 -2.50 -22.16 29.78
C ASP A 7 -3.37 -21.65 28.62
N LYS A 8 -2.73 -21.42 27.48
CA LYS A 8 -3.43 -21.40 26.19
C LYS A 8 -3.46 -22.86 25.71
N PRO A 9 -4.62 -23.53 25.65
CA PRO A 9 -4.72 -24.97 25.33
C PRO A 9 -4.22 -25.32 23.92
N TYR A 10 -4.05 -24.30 23.08
CA TYR A 10 -3.42 -24.41 21.77
C TYR A 10 -2.17 -23.55 21.82
N GLY A 11 -1.00 -24.18 21.83
CA GLY A 11 0.33 -23.56 21.89
C GLY A 11 0.71 -22.68 20.69
N PHE A 12 -0.22 -21.88 20.17
CA PHE A 12 0.05 -20.78 19.25
C PHE A 12 0.72 -19.65 20.03
N GLY A 13 1.98 -19.88 20.41
CA GLY A 13 2.93 -18.80 20.67
C GLY A 13 2.99 -17.85 19.47
N ASN A 14 3.42 -16.62 19.71
CA ASN A 14 3.48 -15.48 18.79
C ASN A 14 3.61 -15.88 17.30
N THR A 15 2.47 -16.08 16.63
CA THR A 15 2.37 -16.65 15.27
C THR A 15 3.05 -15.77 14.22
N ASN A 16 3.29 -14.50 14.55
CA ASN A 16 4.08 -13.57 13.76
C ASN A 16 5.51 -14.05 13.48
N ARG A 17 6.10 -14.89 14.35
CA ARG A 17 7.46 -15.42 14.15
C ARG A 17 7.51 -16.61 13.18
N ARG A 18 6.39 -17.33 12.99
CA ARG A 18 6.28 -18.49 12.08
C ARG A 18 6.07 -18.11 10.62
N PHE A 19 5.59 -16.89 10.33
CA PHE A 19 5.28 -16.46 8.96
C PHE A 19 5.87 -15.07 8.65
N PRO A 20 7.20 -14.96 8.43
CA PRO A 20 7.84 -13.68 8.08
C PRO A 20 7.27 -13.06 6.79
N HIS A 21 6.69 -13.89 5.91
CA HIS A 21 6.04 -13.46 4.68
C HIS A 21 4.71 -12.75 4.88
N ALA A 22 4.05 -12.88 6.04
CA ALA A 22 2.72 -12.33 6.27
C ALA A 22 2.67 -10.80 6.06
N LYS A 23 3.74 -10.07 6.40
CA LYS A 23 3.83 -8.62 6.15
C LYS A 23 3.88 -8.28 4.66
N ARG A 24 4.64 -9.05 3.86
CA ARG A 24 4.72 -8.86 2.40
C ARG A 24 3.40 -9.17 1.73
N HIS A 25 2.70 -10.22 2.17
CA HIS A 25 1.37 -10.55 1.67
C HIS A 25 0.35 -9.46 1.95
N ARG A 26 0.33 -8.88 3.16
CA ARG A 26 -0.55 -7.74 3.47
C ARG A 26 -0.29 -6.54 2.56
N GLY A 27 0.99 -6.22 2.32
CA GLY A 27 1.36 -5.15 1.39
C GLY A 27 0.89 -5.42 -0.04
N ARG A 28 1.01 -6.67 -0.51
CA ARG A 28 0.52 -7.07 -1.83
C ARG A 28 -1.01 -6.94 -1.94
N ILE A 29 -1.75 -7.44 -0.94
CA ILE A 29 -3.21 -7.34 -0.91
C ILE A 29 -3.67 -5.88 -0.95
N ALA A 30 -3.02 -4.98 -0.23
CA ALA A 30 -3.35 -3.55 -0.27
C ALA A 30 -3.10 -2.92 -1.65
N LYS A 31 -2.01 -3.31 -2.32
CA LYS A 31 -1.71 -2.87 -3.70
C LYS A 31 -2.74 -3.40 -4.70
N ASP A 32 -3.12 -4.67 -4.56
CA ASP A 32 -4.13 -5.30 -5.42
C ASP A 32 -5.50 -4.62 -5.22
N ARG A 33 -5.87 -4.31 -3.97
CA ARG A 33 -7.08 -3.55 -3.66
C ARG A 33 -7.04 -2.14 -4.26
N PHE A 34 -5.92 -1.44 -4.14
CA PHE A 34 -5.77 -0.11 -4.75
C PHE A 34 -5.93 -0.15 -6.27
N ALA A 35 -5.28 -1.10 -6.94
CA ALA A 35 -5.42 -1.27 -8.38
C ALA A 35 -6.88 -1.56 -8.77
N TYR A 36 -7.56 -2.41 -8.01
CA TYR A 36 -8.98 -2.70 -8.22
C TYR A 36 -9.86 -1.45 -8.04
N ASP A 37 -9.65 -0.68 -6.98
CA ASP A 37 -10.38 0.57 -6.73
C ASP A 37 -10.18 1.58 -7.87
N GLN A 38 -8.95 1.71 -8.40
CA GLN A 38 -8.67 2.59 -9.54
C GLN A 38 -9.33 2.09 -10.83
N ALA A 39 -9.35 0.78 -11.06
CA ALA A 39 -10.01 0.18 -12.21
C ALA A 39 -11.54 0.39 -12.16
N GLN A 40 -12.15 0.29 -10.98
CA GLN A 40 -13.58 0.58 -10.80
C GLN A 40 -13.93 2.03 -11.12
N LEU A 41 -13.02 2.97 -10.87
CA LEU A 41 -13.18 4.38 -11.23
C LEU A 41 -12.91 4.66 -12.71
N GLY A 42 -12.57 3.64 -13.51
CA GLY A 42 -12.21 3.80 -14.92
C GLY A 42 -10.85 4.46 -15.14
N ASN A 43 -10.03 4.60 -14.09
CA ASN A 43 -8.71 5.21 -14.20
C ASN A 43 -7.70 4.20 -14.77
N ASP A 44 -6.73 4.73 -15.48
CA ASP A 44 -5.60 3.95 -15.97
C ASP A 44 -4.53 3.85 -14.88
N CYS A 45 -4.18 2.64 -14.50
CA CYS A 45 -3.31 2.36 -13.35
C CYS A 45 -2.12 1.51 -13.81
N GLN A 46 -0.96 2.14 -13.92
CA GLN A 46 0.27 1.49 -14.32
C GLN A 46 1.14 1.20 -13.09
N LYS A 47 1.56 -0.05 -12.94
CA LYS A 47 2.47 -0.42 -11.86
C LYS A 47 3.88 0.10 -12.14
N LEU A 48 4.49 0.74 -11.16
CA LEU A 48 5.87 1.20 -11.23
C LEU A 48 6.80 0.21 -10.50
N PHE A 49 8.02 0.06 -11.01
CA PHE A 49 9.07 -0.72 -10.34
C PHE A 49 9.92 0.13 -9.40
N GLU A 50 10.03 1.45 -9.67
CA GLU A 50 10.82 2.39 -8.91
C GLU A 50 10.10 3.73 -8.73
N GLY A 51 10.35 4.40 -7.60
CA GLY A 51 9.88 5.78 -7.35
C GLY A 51 8.41 5.94 -6.98
N GLY A 52 7.69 4.82 -6.82
CA GLY A 52 6.30 4.73 -6.38
C GLY A 52 5.78 3.32 -6.63
N ASP A 53 4.55 3.04 -6.20
CA ASP A 53 3.89 1.77 -6.49
C ASP A 53 3.10 1.82 -7.80
N PHE A 54 2.41 2.93 -8.05
CA PHE A 54 1.52 3.09 -9.19
C PHE A 54 1.62 4.50 -9.79
N LEU A 55 1.48 4.60 -11.11
CA LEU A 55 1.17 5.83 -11.82
C LEU A 55 -0.29 5.75 -12.24
N VAL A 56 -1.10 6.72 -11.79
CA VAL A 56 -2.53 6.76 -12.09
C VAL A 56 -2.83 7.96 -12.95
N GLN A 57 -3.41 7.69 -14.12
CA GLN A 57 -3.95 8.69 -15.02
C GLN A 57 -5.48 8.63 -14.95
N LYS A 58 -6.11 9.73 -14.56
CA LYS A 58 -7.58 9.80 -14.58
C LYS A 58 -8.09 9.78 -16.00
N ARG A 59 -9.24 9.17 -16.21
CA ARG A 59 -9.94 9.12 -17.49
C ARG A 59 -11.32 9.75 -17.38
N ASP A 60 -11.80 10.34 -18.48
CA ASP A 60 -13.19 10.75 -18.61
C ASP A 60 -14.08 9.56 -18.98
N PHE A 61 -15.39 9.80 -19.09
CA PHE A 61 -16.37 8.77 -19.48
C PHE A 61 -16.13 8.17 -20.88
N PHE A 62 -15.35 8.83 -21.72
CA PHE A 62 -15.01 8.40 -23.08
C PHE A 62 -13.59 7.81 -23.18
N GLY A 63 -12.88 7.64 -22.06
CA GLY A 63 -11.52 7.09 -22.02
C GLY A 63 -10.40 8.08 -22.35
N GLY A 64 -10.72 9.37 -22.51
CA GLY A 64 -9.73 10.46 -22.67
C GLY A 64 -8.96 10.72 -21.38
N PRO A 65 -7.66 11.07 -21.44
CA PRO A 65 -6.88 11.41 -20.25
C PRO A 65 -7.32 12.75 -19.65
N VAL A 66 -7.56 12.78 -18.34
CA VAL A 66 -7.97 13.97 -17.60
C VAL A 66 -6.89 14.37 -16.60
N GLY A 67 -6.34 15.57 -16.78
CA GLY A 67 -5.32 16.13 -15.90
C GLY A 67 -3.96 15.41 -15.98
N GLU A 68 -3.08 15.71 -15.03
CA GLU A 68 -1.75 15.12 -15.00
C GLU A 68 -1.69 13.77 -14.26
N PRO A 69 -0.83 12.84 -14.71
CA PRO A 69 -0.66 11.57 -14.04
C PRO A 69 -0.08 11.78 -12.63
N THR A 70 -0.63 11.04 -11.68
CA THR A 70 -0.24 11.13 -10.27
C THR A 70 0.39 9.83 -9.83
N VAL A 71 1.54 9.90 -9.18
CA VAL A 71 2.22 8.76 -8.57
C VAL A 71 1.60 8.48 -7.20
N PHE A 72 1.26 7.22 -6.97
CA PHE A 72 0.71 6.71 -5.73
C PHE A 72 1.67 5.73 -5.06
N GLU A 73 1.83 5.89 -3.76
CA GLU A 73 2.55 4.98 -2.87
C GLU A 73 1.55 4.36 -1.90
N VAL A 74 1.49 3.03 -1.84
CA VAL A 74 0.53 2.29 -1.03
C VAL A 74 1.22 1.79 0.24
N LYS A 75 0.77 2.32 1.37
CA LYS A 75 1.26 1.94 2.71
C LYS A 75 0.17 1.17 3.46
N THR A 76 0.57 0.23 4.32
CA THR A 76 -0.38 -0.57 5.12
C THR A 76 -0.33 -0.15 6.58
N GLY A 77 -1.49 0.16 7.15
CA GLY A 77 -1.66 0.69 8.51
C GLY A 77 -0.72 1.86 8.81
N ASN A 78 0.01 1.73 9.92
CA ASN A 78 0.96 2.73 10.40
C ASN A 78 2.38 2.53 9.87
N SER A 79 2.57 1.87 8.71
CA SER A 79 3.91 1.74 8.14
C SER A 79 4.51 3.13 7.91
N PRO A 80 5.76 3.38 8.35
CA PRO A 80 6.38 4.68 8.27
C PRO A 80 6.62 5.08 6.80
N VAL A 81 6.59 6.39 6.55
CA VAL A 81 6.97 6.95 5.26
C VAL A 81 8.48 7.03 5.23
N THR A 82 9.10 6.45 4.21
CA THR A 82 10.56 6.42 4.11
C THR A 82 11.12 7.76 3.63
N ASP A 83 12.40 8.01 3.85
CA ASP A 83 13.06 9.23 3.33
C ASP A 83 13.02 9.31 1.80
N ALA A 84 13.07 8.15 1.12
CA ALA A 84 12.92 8.06 -0.33
C ALA A 84 11.53 8.56 -0.78
N ASP A 85 10.47 8.14 -0.08
CA ASP A 85 9.10 8.60 -0.34
C ASP A 85 8.97 10.11 -0.12
N GLN A 86 9.58 10.64 0.93
CA GLN A 86 9.57 12.08 1.21
C GLN A 86 10.33 12.87 0.14
N ARG A 87 11.50 12.38 -0.30
CA ARG A 87 12.27 12.98 -1.40
C ARG A 87 11.45 13.00 -2.68
N ARG A 88 10.79 11.89 -3.02
CA ARG A 88 9.89 11.82 -4.20
C ARG A 88 8.71 12.77 -4.08
N LYS A 89 8.10 12.88 -2.91
CA LYS A 89 7.03 13.86 -2.63
C LYS A 89 7.49 15.30 -2.91
N ARG A 90 8.73 15.63 -2.53
CA ARG A 90 9.32 16.95 -2.81
C ARG A 90 9.61 17.15 -4.30
N GLN A 91 10.09 16.12 -5.01
CA GLN A 91 10.38 16.19 -6.45
C GLN A 91 9.11 16.38 -7.29
N LEU A 92 8.06 15.62 -6.98
CA LEU A 92 6.84 15.56 -7.79
C LEU A 92 5.80 16.63 -7.41
N LYS A 93 6.08 17.48 -6.41
CA LYS A 93 5.33 18.69 -6.01
C LYS A 93 3.81 18.59 -6.21
N GLY A 94 3.15 17.71 -5.45
CA GLY A 94 1.68 17.53 -5.48
C GLY A 94 1.19 16.37 -6.35
N ARG A 95 2.04 15.85 -7.25
CA ARG A 95 1.77 14.66 -8.07
C ARG A 95 2.22 13.35 -7.43
N TYR A 96 2.56 13.39 -6.15
CA TYR A 96 2.89 12.20 -5.37
C TYR A 96 1.97 12.12 -4.16
N ARG A 97 1.23 11.02 -4.06
CA ARG A 97 0.24 10.78 -3.01
C ARG A 97 0.55 9.48 -2.30
N VAL A 98 0.46 9.51 -0.98
CA VAL A 98 0.58 8.31 -0.14
C VAL A 98 -0.82 7.92 0.31
N VAL A 99 -1.25 6.71 -0.02
CA VAL A 99 -2.53 6.15 0.40
C VAL A 99 -2.28 5.07 1.42
N ARG A 100 -3.10 5.04 2.48
CA ARG A 100 -3.01 4.07 3.56
C ARG A 100 -4.24 3.17 3.54
N TYR A 101 -3.99 1.86 3.57
CA TYR A 101 -4.99 0.80 3.73
C TYR A 101 -4.87 0.10 5.07
#